data_AF-A0A077XTW1-F1
#
_entry.id   AF-A0A077XTW1-F1
#
_cell.length_a   1.000
_cell.length_b   1.000
_cell.length_c   1.000
_cell.angle_alpha   90.00
_cell.angle_beta   90.00
_cell.angle_gamma   90.00
#
_symmetry.space_group_name_H-M   'P 1'
#
loop_
_entity.id
_entity.type
_entity.pdbx_description
1 polymer ?
#
loop_
_entity_poly.entity_id
_entity_poly.type
_entity_poly.pdbx_seq_one_letter_code
_entity_poly.pdbx_strand_id
1 'polypeptide(L)'
;MSVQEVDDQGNIWFLASKDSDKYRNIKLNKQVQLYFSDPSSMKYLSLFGNAEIVDDQNRIDKYWNKFVEGWFEKGRTDPNIILFKIKPEHAHYWDTKHHKLISYAITLIKSVGGDLEDQGREGQIHI
;
A
#
# COMPACT_ATOMS: atom_id res chain seq x y z
N MET A 1 6.51 3.91 -6.89
CA MET A 1 6.04 4.69 -5.72
C MET A 1 5.94 3.73 -4.55
N SER A 2 6.46 4.09 -3.38
CA SER A 2 6.45 3.26 -2.16
C SER A 2 5.82 4.04 -1.01
N VAL A 3 5.19 3.33 -0.08
CA VAL A 3 4.68 3.91 1.16
C VAL A 3 5.86 4.47 1.96
N GLN A 4 5.75 5.72 2.37
CA GLN A 4 6.74 6.36 3.26
C GLN A 4 6.33 6.21 4.72
N GLU A 5 5.05 6.30 5.01
CA GLU A 5 4.50 6.26 6.37
C GLU A 5 3.02 5.86 6.34
N VAL A 6 2.57 5.19 7.40
CA VAL A 6 1.18 5.15 7.82
C VAL A 6 1.11 5.94 9.12
N ASP A 7 0.38 7.05 9.14
CA ASP A 7 0.33 7.92 10.33
C ASP A 7 -0.64 7.38 11.40
N ASP A 8 -0.65 8.01 12.58
CA ASP A 8 -1.48 7.59 13.72
C ASP A 8 -2.98 7.64 13.45
N GLN A 9 -3.41 8.35 12.40
CA GLN A 9 -4.81 8.40 11.95
C GLN A 9 -5.10 7.36 10.86
N GLY A 10 -4.14 6.50 10.51
CA GLY A 10 -4.26 5.49 9.46
C GLY A 10 -4.10 6.04 8.04
N ASN A 11 -3.68 7.29 7.86
CA ASN A 11 -3.44 7.81 6.51
C ASN A 11 -2.14 7.27 5.94
N ILE A 12 -2.16 6.92 4.66
CA ILE A 12 -1.00 6.33 3.96
C ILE A 12 -0.34 7.40 3.11
N TRP A 13 0.94 7.65 3.36
CA TRP A 13 1.71 8.72 2.74
C TRP A 13 2.66 8.19 1.68
N PHE A 14 2.68 8.87 0.53
CA PHE A 14 3.59 8.60 -0.57
C PHE A 14 4.28 9.89 -1.03
N LEU A 15 5.57 9.80 -1.33
CA LEU A 15 6.27 10.82 -2.13
C LEU A 15 5.92 10.64 -3.61
N ALA A 16 5.63 11.74 -4.29
CA ALA A 16 5.34 11.76 -5.71
C ALA A 16 5.81 13.06 -6.37
N SER A 17 5.73 13.08 -7.71
CA SER A 17 6.10 14.21 -8.56
C SER A 17 4.86 14.81 -9.21
N LYS A 18 4.81 16.15 -9.35
CA LYS A 18 3.75 16.87 -10.08
C LYS A 18 3.73 16.51 -11.58
N ASP A 19 4.85 16.03 -12.13
CA ASP A 19 4.94 15.58 -13.53
C ASP A 19 4.33 14.18 -13.76
N SER A 20 4.02 13.44 -12.69
CA SER A 20 3.53 12.06 -12.81
C SER A 20 2.09 11.98 -13.34
N ASP A 21 1.79 10.91 -14.07
CA ASP A 21 0.42 10.57 -14.49
C ASP A 21 -0.52 10.42 -13.28
N LYS A 22 0.00 9.94 -12.15
CA LYS A 22 -0.76 9.78 -10.91
C LYS A 22 -1.23 11.13 -10.37
N TYR A 23 -0.37 12.15 -10.39
CA TYR A 23 -0.76 13.50 -9.99
C TYR A 23 -1.89 14.03 -10.88
N ARG A 24 -1.76 13.88 -12.19
CA ARG A 24 -2.78 14.31 -13.16
C ARG A 24 -4.11 13.58 -12.94
N ASN A 25 -4.07 12.26 -12.73
CA ASN A 25 -5.26 11.46 -12.48
C ASN A 25 -5.93 11.81 -11.14
N ILE A 26 -5.16 11.99 -10.06
CA ILE A 26 -5.70 12.36 -8.73
C ILE A 26 -6.34 13.75 -8.76
N LYS A 27 -5.81 14.70 -9.55
CA LYS A 27 -6.46 16.01 -9.74
C LYS A 27 -7.83 15.90 -10.39
N LEU A 28 -8.07 14.89 -11.23
CA LEU A 28 -9.35 14.68 -11.91
C LEU A 28 -10.32 13.85 -11.05
N ASN A 29 -9.82 12.80 -10.39
CA ASN A 29 -10.60 11.96 -9.51
C ASN A 29 -9.75 11.52 -8.31
N LYS A 30 -10.22 11.86 -7.11
CA LYS A 30 -9.52 11.58 -5.86
C LYS A 30 -9.68 10.13 -5.39
N GLN A 31 -10.67 9.40 -5.92
CA GLN A 31 -10.89 8.01 -5.55
C GLN A 31 -9.73 7.15 -6.06
N VAL A 32 -9.11 6.41 -5.14
CA VAL A 32 -7.99 5.52 -5.43
C VAL A 32 -8.21 4.16 -4.81
N GLN A 33 -7.52 3.19 -5.37
CA GLN A 33 -7.41 1.86 -4.80
C GLN A 33 -5.93 1.47 -4.69
N LEU A 34 -5.53 1.00 -3.52
CA LEU A 34 -4.21 0.46 -3.25
C LEU A 34 -4.29 -1.05 -3.14
N TYR A 35 -3.28 -1.72 -3.68
CA TYR A 35 -3.11 -3.16 -3.57
C TYR A 35 -1.76 -3.42 -2.91
N PHE A 36 -1.76 -4.13 -1.80
CA PHE A 36 -0.57 -4.63 -1.13
C PHE A 36 -0.52 -6.14 -1.24
N SER A 37 0.67 -6.66 -1.48
CA SER A 37 0.91 -8.09 -1.58
C SER A 37 2.22 -8.48 -0.93
N ASP A 38 2.17 -9.53 -0.14
CA ASP A 38 3.31 -10.29 0.33
C ASP A 38 3.11 -11.77 -0.05
N PRO A 39 3.53 -12.16 -1.27
CA PRO A 39 3.42 -13.53 -1.74
C PRO A 39 4.25 -14.55 -0.96
N SER A 40 5.19 -14.08 -0.12
CA SER A 40 6.03 -14.94 0.71
C SER A 40 5.27 -15.42 1.95
N SER A 41 4.49 -14.53 2.57
CA SER A 41 3.62 -14.84 3.71
C SER A 41 2.16 -15.08 3.32
N MET A 42 1.85 -15.03 2.01
CA MET A 42 0.50 -15.17 1.45
C MET A 42 -0.49 -14.14 2.02
N LYS A 43 -0.04 -12.91 2.27
CA LYS A 43 -0.86 -11.82 2.78
C LYS A 43 -1.15 -10.80 1.71
N TYR A 44 -2.39 -10.35 1.64
CA TYR A 44 -2.83 -9.41 0.65
C TYR A 44 -3.87 -8.46 1.22
N LEU A 45 -3.88 -7.24 0.69
CA LEU A 45 -4.79 -6.18 1.11
C LEU A 45 -5.18 -5.34 -0.09
N SER A 46 -6.48 -5.21 -0.33
CA SER A 46 -7.05 -4.21 -1.21
C SER A 46 -7.65 -3.10 -0.36
N LEU A 47 -7.36 -1.84 -0.67
CA LEU A 47 -7.80 -0.69 0.11
C LEU A 47 -8.36 0.36 -0.83
N PHE A 48 -9.60 0.76 -0.59
CA PHE A 48 -10.26 1.87 -1.25
C PHE A 48 -10.20 3.10 -0.36
N GLY A 49 -10.00 4.27 -0.99
CA GLY A 49 -9.98 5.52 -0.26
C GLY A 49 -9.84 6.73 -1.16
N ASN A 50 -9.63 7.87 -0.52
CA ASN A 50 -9.50 9.16 -1.19
C ASN A 50 -8.08 9.72 -1.06
N ALA A 51 -7.53 10.15 -2.20
CA ALA A 51 -6.24 10.80 -2.30
C ALA A 51 -6.36 12.32 -2.11
N GLU A 52 -5.46 12.87 -1.32
CA GLU A 52 -5.25 14.30 -1.15
C GLU A 52 -3.81 14.64 -1.58
N ILE A 53 -3.67 15.69 -2.39
CA ILE A 53 -2.36 16.21 -2.79
C ILE A 53 -1.95 17.24 -1.75
N VAL A 54 -0.83 16.99 -1.08
CA VAL A 54 -0.32 17.80 0.02
C VAL A 54 1.06 18.33 -0.34
N ASP A 55 1.28 19.61 -0.08
CA ASP A 55 2.58 20.28 -0.16
C ASP A 55 3.03 20.58 1.28
N ASP A 56 3.88 19.72 1.84
CA ASP A 56 4.35 19.78 3.23
C ASP A 56 5.84 19.48 3.30
N GLN A 57 6.64 20.56 3.38
CA GLN A 57 8.10 20.47 3.42
C GLN A 57 8.62 19.68 4.64
N ASN A 58 7.94 19.75 5.80
CA ASN A 58 8.41 19.04 6.99
C ASN A 58 8.34 17.52 6.80
N ARG A 59 7.28 17.04 6.13
CA ARG A 59 7.16 15.62 5.77
C ARG A 59 8.10 15.22 4.66
N ILE A 60 8.32 16.08 3.66
CA ILE A 60 9.32 15.84 2.61
C ILE A 60 10.71 15.65 3.23
N ASP A 61 11.09 16.56 4.14
CA ASP A 61 12.37 16.47 4.86
C ASP A 61 12.46 15.20 5.72
N LYS A 62 11.37 14.79 6.38
CA LYS A 62 11.28 13.54 7.14
C LYS A 62 11.50 12.30 6.26
N TYR A 63 10.95 12.28 5.05
CA TYR A 63 11.05 11.14 4.13
C TYR A 63 12.32 11.16 3.27
N TRP A 64 13.08 12.26 3.30
CA TRP A 64 14.25 12.44 2.45
C TRP A 64 15.37 11.45 2.80
N ASN A 65 15.87 10.76 1.78
CA ASN A 65 16.98 9.83 1.90
C ASN A 65 17.72 9.69 0.56
N LYS A 66 18.83 8.95 0.55
CA LYS A 66 19.66 8.76 -0.66
C LYS A 66 18.93 8.12 -1.83
N PHE A 67 17.92 7.29 -1.58
CA PHE A 67 17.10 6.72 -2.64
C PHE A 67 16.19 7.79 -3.25
N VAL A 68 15.52 8.60 -2.43
CA VAL A 68 14.67 9.71 -2.89
C VAL A 68 15.47 10.76 -3.65
N GLU A 69 16.68 11.10 -3.18
CA GLU A 69 17.60 12.03 -3.85
C GLU A 69 17.88 11.61 -5.31
N GLY A 70 17.98 10.30 -5.58
CA GLY A 70 18.16 9.77 -6.94
C GLY A 70 16.98 10.00 -7.89
N TRP A 71 15.78 10.32 -7.38
CA TRP A 71 14.60 10.61 -8.19
C TRP A 71 14.34 12.11 -8.40
N PHE A 72 14.93 12.97 -7.56
CA PHE A 72 14.68 14.42 -7.56
C PHE A 72 16.00 15.19 -7.63
N GLU A 73 16.47 15.42 -8.85
CA GLU A 73 17.79 16.02 -9.13
C GLU A 73 17.97 17.43 -8.56
N LYS A 74 16.88 18.20 -8.40
CA LYS A 74 16.94 19.56 -7.80
C LYS A 74 16.96 19.53 -6.26
N GLY A 75 16.99 18.34 -5.66
CA GLY A 75 17.12 18.12 -4.23
C GLY A 75 15.81 18.28 -3.45
N ARG A 76 15.93 18.32 -2.12
CA ARG A 76 14.81 18.27 -1.16
C ARG A 76 13.80 19.42 -1.25
N THR A 77 14.18 20.53 -1.88
CA THR A 77 13.33 21.71 -2.09
C THR A 77 12.84 21.81 -3.52
N ASP A 78 12.92 20.74 -4.31
CA ASP A 78 12.38 20.73 -5.67
C ASP A 78 10.85 20.98 -5.60
N PRO A 79 10.34 22.06 -6.23
CA PRO A 79 8.91 22.36 -6.23
C PRO A 79 8.06 21.30 -6.95
N ASN A 80 8.69 20.34 -7.63
CA ASN A 80 8.03 19.19 -8.23
C ASN A 80 7.66 18.10 -7.21
N ILE A 81 8.30 18.09 -6.03
CA ILE A 81 7.98 17.11 -4.97
C ILE A 81 6.64 17.48 -4.35
N ILE A 82 5.76 16.48 -4.24
CA ILE A 82 4.51 16.55 -3.49
C ILE A 82 4.31 15.26 -2.71
N LEU A 83 3.29 15.27 -1.85
CA LEU A 83 2.84 14.11 -1.12
C LEU A 83 1.44 13.72 -1.57
N PHE A 84 1.21 12.43 -1.75
CA PHE A 84 -0.14 11.89 -1.73
C PHE A 84 -0.45 11.38 -0.33
N LYS A 85 -1.46 11.96 0.30
CA LYS A 85 -2.09 11.46 1.52
C LYS A 85 -3.31 10.66 1.12
N ILE A 86 -3.27 9.35 1.31
CA ILE A 86 -4.43 8.49 1.05
C ILE A 86 -5.16 8.27 2.37
N LYS A 87 -6.44 8.64 2.40
CA LYS A 87 -7.37 8.38 3.50
C LYS A 87 -8.17 7.12 3.18
N PRO A 88 -7.89 5.99 3.85
CA PRO A 88 -8.65 4.75 3.64
C PRO A 88 -10.12 4.91 4.07
N GLU A 89 -11.02 4.19 3.39
CA GLU A 89 -12.44 4.13 3.74
C GLU A 89 -12.89 2.68 3.96
N HIS A 90 -12.50 1.80 3.03
CA HIS A 90 -12.81 0.38 3.10
C HIS A 90 -11.58 -0.42 2.69
N ALA A 91 -11.36 -1.55 3.34
CA ALA A 91 -10.33 -2.48 2.94
C ALA A 91 -10.83 -3.92 2.98
N HIS A 92 -10.26 -4.75 2.11
CA HIS A 92 -10.46 -6.19 2.08
C HIS A 92 -9.11 -6.87 2.19
N TYR A 93 -8.94 -7.72 3.20
CA TYR A 93 -7.72 -8.50 3.37
C TYR A 93 -8.01 -9.97 3.11
N TRP A 94 -6.98 -10.69 2.65
CA TRP A 94 -6.99 -12.15 2.62
C TRP A 94 -5.59 -12.67 2.92
N ASP A 95 -5.52 -13.65 3.82
CA ASP A 95 -4.29 -14.34 4.21
C ASP A 95 -4.51 -15.83 4.54
N THR A 96 -3.43 -16.51 4.95
CA THR A 96 -3.47 -17.91 5.38
C THR A 96 -3.21 -18.06 6.87
N LYS A 97 -3.93 -18.99 7.53
CA LYS A 97 -3.77 -19.31 8.97
C LYS A 97 -2.34 -19.68 9.37
N HIS A 98 -1.55 -20.22 8.45
CA HIS A 98 -0.21 -20.75 8.68
C HIS A 98 0.82 -20.19 7.70
N HIS A 99 2.11 -20.46 7.96
CA HIS A 99 3.17 -20.13 7.03
C HIS A 99 3.03 -20.89 5.71
N LYS A 100 3.55 -20.31 4.63
CA LYS A 100 3.42 -20.80 3.24
C LYS A 100 3.67 -22.30 3.05
N LEU A 101 4.73 -22.86 3.65
CA LEU A 101 5.05 -24.28 3.52
C LEU A 101 4.00 -25.21 4.17
N ILE A 102 3.44 -24.87 5.34
CA ILE A 102 2.34 -25.63 5.96
C ILE A 102 1.10 -25.52 5.09
N SER A 103 0.78 -24.32 4.60
CA SER A 103 -0.36 -24.09 3.70
C SER A 103 -0.27 -24.96 2.44
N TYR A 104 0.92 -25.12 1.84
CA TYR A 104 1.11 -26.04 0.71
C TYR A 104 0.99 -27.51 1.08
N ALA A 105 1.55 -27.94 2.21
CA ALA A 105 1.42 -29.33 2.67
C ALA A 105 -0.05 -29.70 2.90
N ILE A 106 -0.83 -28.83 3.55
CA ILE A 106 -2.26 -29.01 3.77
C ILE A 106 -3.02 -29.09 2.43
N THR A 107 -2.74 -28.18 1.50
CA THR A 107 -3.39 -28.19 0.17
C THR A 107 -3.10 -29.47 -0.60
N LEU A 108 -1.86 -30.00 -0.54
CA LEU A 108 -1.51 -31.27 -1.16
C LEU A 108 -2.29 -32.43 -0.54
N ILE A 109 -2.36 -32.51 0.79
CA ILE A 109 -3.13 -33.54 1.50
C ILE A 109 -4.62 -33.47 1.12
N LYS A 110 -5.19 -32.28 1.02
CA LYS A 110 -6.58 -32.09 0.54
C LYS A 110 -6.79 -32.62 -0.88
N SER A 111 -5.87 -32.31 -1.79
CA SER A 111 -5.99 -32.71 -3.20
C SER A 111 -6.00 -34.23 -3.42
N VAL A 112 -5.41 -35.00 -2.49
CA VAL A 112 -5.42 -36.47 -2.53
C VAL A 112 -6.56 -37.10 -1.72
N GLY A 113 -7.55 -36.31 -1.29
CA GLY A 113 -8.75 -36.79 -0.58
C GLY A 113 -8.70 -36.67 0.95
N GLY A 114 -7.70 -35.98 1.50
CA GLY A 114 -7.65 -35.69 2.94
C GLY A 114 -8.68 -34.63 3.35
N ASP A 115 -9.33 -34.82 4.49
CA ASP A 115 -10.26 -33.86 5.07
C ASP A 115 -9.55 -32.98 6.10
N LEU A 116 -9.22 -31.75 5.70
CA LEU A 116 -8.57 -30.75 6.53
C LEU A 116 -9.38 -29.45 6.48
N GLU A 117 -9.35 -28.65 7.54
CA GLU A 117 -10.07 -27.37 7.55
C GLU A 117 -9.54 -26.40 6.49
N ASP A 118 -10.39 -25.49 6.01
CA ASP A 118 -9.94 -24.35 5.21
C ASP A 118 -9.02 -23.43 6.02
N GLN A 119 -7.93 -23.03 5.38
CA GLN A 119 -6.85 -22.25 5.96
C GLN A 119 -6.86 -20.80 5.46
N GLY A 120 -7.77 -20.44 4.55
CA GLY A 120 -8.01 -19.05 4.20
C GLY A 120 -8.60 -18.28 5.38
N ARG A 121 -8.16 -17.03 5.53
CA ARG A 121 -8.80 -16.02 6.37
C ARG A 121 -8.96 -14.79 5.51
N GLU A 122 -10.16 -14.24 5.46
CA GLU A 122 -10.44 -12.99 4.76
C GLU A 122 -11.45 -12.17 5.54
N GLY A 123 -11.55 -10.89 5.23
CA GLY A 123 -12.49 -10.01 5.89
C GLY A 123 -12.52 -8.60 5.32
N GLN A 124 -13.66 -7.94 5.51
CA GLN A 124 -13.84 -6.52 5.22
C GLN A 124 -13.57 -5.68 6.47
N ILE A 125 -12.86 -4.58 6.27
CA ILE A 125 -12.58 -3.57 7.28
C ILE A 125 -13.25 -2.27 6.83
N HIS A 126 -14.11 -1.74 7.69
CA HIS A 126 -14.67 -0.40 7.54
C HIS A 126 -13.90 0.53 8.47
N ILE A 127 -13.44 1.66 7.94
CA ILE A 127 -12.50 2.59 8.61
C ILE A 127 -13.22 3.89 8.95
#